data_AF-A0A938FX02-F1
#
_entry.id   AF-A0A938FX02-F1
#
_cell.length_a   1.000
_cell.length_b   1.000
_cell.length_c   1.000
_cell.angle_alpha   90.00
_cell.angle_beta   90.00
_cell.angle_gamma   90.00
#
_symmetry.space_group_name_H-M   'P 1'
#
loop_
_entity.id
_entity.type
_entity.pdbx_description
1 polymer ?
#
loop_
_entity_poly.entity_id
_entity_poly.type
_entity_poly.pdbx_seq_one_letter_code
_entity_poly.pdbx_strand_id
1 'polypeptide(L)'
;MIAPLGRQFPTGPGPFGLAVSPDGNTVVTANGGPDRFSLTVLERERRGAWSVRHLVAPTGPGEVLIEDDWRSVFMGLAFFDKRSVFASEGNSGRVRLLDLASGRSKRILNLNQAGFEDSYSGDLALDSERGVLYVLD
;
A
#
# COMPACT_ATOMS: atom_id res chain seq x y z
N MET A 1 29.88 -6.20 17.80
CA MET A 1 28.77 -5.22 17.73
C MET A 1 28.26 -5.21 16.30
N ILE A 2 26.98 -5.52 16.08
CA ILE A 2 26.34 -5.47 14.76
C ILE A 2 25.56 -4.16 14.68
N ALA A 3 25.85 -3.37 13.64
CA ALA A 3 25.15 -2.13 13.34
C ALA A 3 24.76 -2.14 11.85
N PRO A 4 23.68 -1.45 11.47
CA PRO A 4 23.28 -1.38 10.06
C PRO A 4 24.34 -0.65 9.25
N LEU A 5 24.54 -1.08 8.01
CA LEU A 5 25.41 -0.39 7.04
C LEU A 5 24.85 0.98 6.64
N GLY A 6 23.54 1.19 6.79
CA GLY A 6 22.82 2.36 6.29
C GLY A 6 21.88 3.01 7.30
N ARG A 7 20.95 3.81 6.75
CA ARG A 7 19.93 4.53 7.53
C ARG A 7 18.77 3.61 7.86
N GLN A 8 18.22 3.78 9.05
CA GLN A 8 17.01 3.10 9.50
C GLN A 8 15.88 4.10 9.67
N PHE A 9 14.67 3.67 9.35
CA PHE A 9 13.46 4.49 9.48
C PHE A 9 12.38 3.66 10.16
N PRO A 10 11.62 4.24 11.10
CA PRO A 10 10.50 3.55 11.73
C PRO A 10 9.39 3.31 10.73
N THR A 11 8.74 2.16 10.84
CA THR A 11 7.55 1.78 10.05
C THR A 11 6.38 1.50 10.98
N GLY A 12 5.20 1.23 10.39
CA GLY A 12 4.15 0.51 11.11
C GLY A 12 4.52 -0.96 11.38
N PRO A 13 3.71 -1.67 12.17
CA PRO A 13 3.96 -3.07 12.54
C PRO A 13 3.86 -4.01 11.33
N GLY A 14 4.71 -5.04 11.29
CA GLY A 14 4.71 -6.05 10.23
C GLY A 14 4.87 -5.48 8.80
N PRO A 15 5.95 -4.72 8.50
CA PRO A 15 6.22 -4.26 7.15
C PRO A 15 6.62 -5.44 6.25
N PHE A 16 5.70 -5.91 5.40
CA PHE A 16 5.94 -7.07 4.52
C PHE A 16 6.09 -6.69 3.05
N GLY A 17 5.48 -5.59 2.62
CA GLY A 17 5.62 -5.05 1.25
C GLY A 17 6.52 -3.82 1.20
N LEU A 18 7.21 -3.62 0.08
CA LEU A 18 8.03 -2.43 -0.21
C LEU A 18 7.93 -2.08 -1.70
N ALA A 19 7.71 -0.81 -2.02
CA ALA A 19 7.83 -0.29 -3.38
C ALA A 19 8.60 1.03 -3.38
N VAL A 20 9.30 1.31 -4.49
CA VAL A 20 10.02 2.57 -4.73
C VAL A 20 9.40 3.27 -5.94
N SER A 21 9.20 4.58 -5.85
CA SER A 21 8.64 5.36 -6.96
C SER A 21 9.58 5.36 -8.17
N PRO A 22 9.07 5.52 -9.39
CA PRO A 22 9.91 5.51 -10.60
C PRO A 22 11.04 6.56 -10.61
N ASP A 23 10.89 7.65 -9.85
CA ASP A 23 11.92 8.68 -9.70
C ASP A 23 12.81 8.52 -8.46
N GLY A 24 12.63 7.45 -7.69
CA GLY A 24 13.43 7.11 -6.51
C GLY A 24 13.23 8.05 -5.30
N ASN A 25 12.27 8.98 -5.36
CA ASN A 25 12.06 9.97 -4.30
C ASN A 25 11.04 9.54 -3.25
N THR A 26 10.32 8.45 -3.48
CA THR A 26 9.32 7.93 -2.54
C THR A 26 9.49 6.44 -2.36
N VAL A 27 9.43 5.98 -1.11
CA VAL A 27 9.41 4.57 -0.75
C VAL A 27 8.17 4.33 0.09
N VAL A 28 7.44 3.25 -0.19
CA VAL A 28 6.24 2.87 0.55
C VAL A 28 6.41 1.48 1.11
N THR A 29 6.10 1.28 2.39
CA THR A 29 5.95 -0.05 2.98
C THR A 29 4.49 -0.37 3.25
N ALA A 30 4.12 -1.64 3.07
CA ALA A 30 2.82 -2.17 3.50
C ALA A 30 2.96 -2.86 4.84
N ASN A 31 2.26 -2.35 5.84
CA ASN A 31 2.38 -2.77 7.23
C ASN A 31 1.15 -3.60 7.60
N GLY A 32 1.29 -4.92 7.51
CA GLY A 32 0.26 -5.93 7.76
C GLY A 32 0.24 -6.47 9.20
N GLY A 33 1.03 -5.90 10.10
CA GLY A 33 1.17 -6.37 11.48
C GLY A 33 -0.04 -6.09 12.37
N PRO A 34 0.00 -6.54 13.64
CA PRO A 34 -1.10 -6.40 14.58
C PRO A 34 -1.50 -4.93 14.84
N ASP A 35 -2.66 -4.74 15.45
CA ASP A 35 -3.29 -3.46 15.82
C ASP A 35 -3.89 -2.66 14.66
N ARG A 36 -3.08 -2.20 13.71
CA ARG A 36 -3.56 -1.38 12.58
C ARG A 36 -2.75 -1.53 11.30
N PHE A 37 -3.47 -1.85 10.24
CA PHE A 37 -2.98 -1.78 8.87
C PHE A 37 -2.61 -0.35 8.50
N SER A 38 -1.46 -0.20 7.84
CA SER A 38 -1.00 1.11 7.39
C SER A 38 -0.03 1.00 6.23
N LEU A 39 0.16 2.13 5.53
CA LEU A 39 1.33 2.35 4.70
C LEU A 39 2.30 3.28 5.42
N THR A 40 3.58 2.96 5.44
CA THR A 40 4.62 3.97 5.74
C THR A 40 5.05 4.59 4.43
N VAL A 41 5.04 5.92 4.34
CA VAL A 41 5.54 6.66 3.18
C VAL A 41 6.79 7.42 3.60
N LEU A 42 7.90 7.12 2.92
CA LEU A 42 9.16 7.85 3.04
C LEU A 42 9.31 8.72 1.80
N GLU A 43 9.51 10.03 1.99
CA GLU A 43 9.68 10.97 0.88
C GLU A 43 10.99 11.75 1.01
N ARG A 44 11.71 11.84 -0.11
CA ARG A 44 12.97 12.57 -0.18
C ARG A 44 12.69 14.06 -0.30
N GLU A 45 13.19 14.82 0.67
CA GLU A 45 13.11 16.26 0.68
C GLU A 45 14.12 16.89 -0.28
N ARG A 46 13.90 18.16 -0.65
CA ARG A 46 14.80 18.92 -1.54
C ARG A 46 16.26 18.94 -1.07
N ARG A 47 16.49 18.90 0.25
CA ARG A 47 17.83 18.90 0.86
C ARG A 47 18.44 17.49 1.00
N GLY A 48 17.78 16.46 0.48
CA GLY A 48 18.22 15.07 0.55
C GLY A 48 17.92 14.35 1.88
N ALA A 49 17.28 15.02 2.83
CA ALA A 49 16.68 14.38 4.00
C ALA A 49 15.49 13.50 3.57
N TRP A 50 15.09 12.57 4.44
CA TRP A 50 13.91 11.75 4.24
C TRP A 50 12.91 12.08 5.34
N SER A 51 11.69 12.38 4.96
CA SER A 51 10.56 12.48 5.87
C SER A 51 9.83 11.14 5.93
N VAL A 52 9.18 10.85 7.06
CA VAL A 52 8.41 9.63 7.28
C VAL A 52 7.02 10.01 7.75
N ARG A 53 5.99 9.40 7.18
CA ARG A 53 4.60 9.51 7.64
C ARG A 53 3.85 8.21 7.42
N HIS A 54 2.75 8.04 8.14
CA HIS A 54 1.92 6.84 8.05
C HIS A 54 0.53 7.18 7.51
N LEU A 55 0.09 6.42 6.51
CA LEU A 55 -1.30 6.38 6.06
C LEU A 55 -1.95 5.21 6.77
N VAL A 56 -2.81 5.50 7.73
CA VAL A 56 -3.39 4.50 8.62
C VAL A 56 -4.78 4.15 8.10
N ALA A 57 -5.09 2.85 7.99
CA ALA A 57 -6.42 2.41 7.64
C ALA A 57 -7.43 2.91 8.68
N PRO A 58 -8.60 3.46 8.28
CA PRO A 58 -9.61 3.93 9.21
C PRO A 58 -10.05 2.83 10.19
N THR A 59 -10.29 3.20 11.45
CA THR A 59 -10.91 2.32 12.46
C THR A 59 -12.19 2.97 12.93
N GLY A 60 -13.35 2.39 12.64
CA GLY A 60 -14.63 2.84 13.17
C GLY A 60 -15.24 1.79 14.11
N PRO A 61 -15.52 2.12 15.38
CA PRO A 61 -16.50 1.37 16.17
C PRO A 61 -17.89 1.96 15.90
N GLY A 62 -18.77 1.21 15.23
CA GLY A 62 -20.20 1.53 15.15
C GLY A 62 -20.68 2.42 13.99
N GLU A 63 -19.87 2.69 12.97
CA GLU A 63 -20.38 3.25 11.72
C GLU A 63 -20.77 2.11 10.76
N VAL A 64 -21.99 2.18 10.26
CA VAL A 64 -22.57 1.30 9.23
C VAL A 64 -21.52 1.02 8.17
N LEU A 65 -21.34 -0.25 7.78
CA LEU A 65 -20.44 -0.69 6.72
C LEU A 65 -20.70 0.13 5.46
N ILE A 66 -19.98 1.24 5.30
CA ILE A 66 -19.91 1.96 4.04
C ILE A 66 -19.01 1.09 3.17
N GLU A 67 -19.41 0.90 1.92
CA GLU A 67 -18.82 0.02 0.91
C GLU A 67 -17.30 0.25 0.65
N ASP A 68 -16.68 1.20 1.35
CA ASP A 68 -15.28 1.61 1.26
C ASP A 68 -14.45 1.44 2.56
N ASP A 69 -14.74 0.43 3.37
CA ASP A 69 -13.84 0.09 4.49
C ASP A 69 -12.49 -0.36 3.92
N TRP A 70 -11.42 0.40 4.06
CA TRP A 70 -10.07 -0.10 3.82
C TRP A 70 -9.71 -1.10 4.92
N ARG A 71 -10.01 -2.39 4.69
CA ARG A 71 -10.01 -3.44 5.74
C ARG A 71 -8.66 -4.12 5.96
N SER A 72 -7.72 -3.98 5.04
CA SER A 72 -6.43 -4.69 5.09
C SER A 72 -5.40 -4.06 4.16
N VAL A 73 -4.13 -4.36 4.42
CA VAL A 73 -3.04 -4.24 3.45
C VAL A 73 -2.22 -5.52 3.53
N PHE A 74 -1.82 -6.07 2.37
CA PHE A 74 -0.90 -7.21 2.30
C PHE A 74 0.41 -6.81 1.63
N MET A 75 1.14 -7.77 1.04
CA MET A 75 2.51 -7.55 0.56
C MET A 75 2.59 -6.70 -0.72
N GLY A 76 1.60 -6.83 -1.61
CA GLY A 76 1.63 -6.25 -2.94
C GLY A 76 1.51 -4.72 -2.94
N LEU A 77 2.53 -4.07 -3.50
CA LEU A 77 2.55 -2.64 -3.77
C LEU A 77 3.11 -2.37 -5.17
N ALA A 78 2.42 -1.51 -5.94
CA ALA A 78 2.92 -1.07 -7.24
C ALA A 78 2.62 0.42 -7.46
N PHE A 79 3.64 1.22 -7.76
CA PHE A 79 3.44 2.63 -8.10
C PHE A 79 2.76 2.75 -9.47
N PHE A 80 1.61 3.44 -9.51
CA PHE A 80 0.96 3.83 -10.75
C PHE A 80 1.63 5.06 -11.37
N ASP A 81 2.01 6.02 -10.53
CA ASP A 81 2.74 7.22 -10.89
C ASP A 81 3.65 7.63 -9.71
N LYS A 82 4.14 8.87 -9.65
CA LYS A 82 5.02 9.33 -8.55
C LYS A 82 4.31 9.60 -7.21
N ARG A 83 2.98 9.64 -7.20
CA ARG A 83 2.11 10.04 -6.09
C ARG A 83 1.05 9.01 -5.75
N SER A 84 0.87 7.98 -6.56
CA SER A 84 -0.20 7.02 -6.43
C SER A 84 0.33 5.60 -6.40
N VAL A 85 -0.19 4.78 -5.50
CA VAL A 85 0.23 3.38 -5.31
C VAL A 85 -0.99 2.46 -5.33
N PHE A 86 -0.91 1.36 -6.06
CA PHE A 86 -1.79 0.22 -5.86
C PHE A 86 -1.31 -0.57 -4.64
N ALA A 87 -2.25 -0.90 -3.76
CA ALA A 87 -2.01 -1.73 -2.59
C ALA A 87 -2.98 -2.91 -2.60
N SER A 88 -2.46 -4.12 -2.39
CA SER A 88 -3.29 -5.30 -2.20
C SER A 88 -3.92 -5.28 -0.81
N GLU A 89 -5.16 -5.75 -0.71
CA GLU A 89 -5.94 -5.78 0.53
C GLU A 89 -6.22 -7.22 1.01
N GLY A 90 -5.35 -8.17 0.66
CA GLY A 90 -5.41 -9.55 1.13
C GLY A 90 -6.78 -10.19 0.93
N ASN A 91 -7.31 -10.74 2.02
CA ASN A 91 -8.57 -11.51 2.10
C ASN A 91 -9.85 -10.74 1.73
N SER A 92 -9.78 -9.42 1.51
CA SER A 92 -10.93 -8.71 0.95
C SER A 92 -11.11 -8.97 -0.55
N GLY A 93 -10.10 -9.53 -1.21
CA GLY A 93 -10.09 -9.72 -2.66
C GLY A 93 -10.04 -8.40 -3.43
N ARG A 94 -9.55 -7.32 -2.81
CA ARG A 94 -9.51 -5.99 -3.44
C ARG A 94 -8.10 -5.48 -3.63
N VAL A 95 -7.94 -4.65 -4.66
CA VAL A 95 -6.73 -3.81 -4.85
C VAL A 95 -7.16 -2.35 -4.86
N ARG A 96 -6.48 -1.52 -4.09
CA ARG A 96 -6.80 -0.09 -3.96
C ARG A 96 -5.71 0.78 -4.55
N LEU A 97 -6.08 1.74 -5.39
CA LEU A 97 -5.22 2.84 -5.80
C LEU A 97 -5.36 3.99 -4.79
N LEU A 98 -4.29 4.32 -4.09
CA LEU A 98 -4.24 5.37 -3.08
C LEU A 98 -3.48 6.59 -3.60
N ASP A 99 -3.99 7.79 -3.31
CA ASP A 99 -3.21 9.02 -3.36
C ASP A 99 -2.30 9.10 -2.13
N LEU A 100 -0.99 9.10 -2.32
CA LEU A 100 -0.07 9.11 -1.19
C LEU A 100 -0.18 10.42 -0.40
N ALA A 101 -0.38 11.57 -1.05
CA ALA A 101 -0.37 12.87 -0.37
C ALA A 101 -1.56 13.04 0.59
N SER A 102 -2.75 12.64 0.16
CA SER A 102 -3.98 12.77 0.93
C SER A 102 -4.39 11.51 1.69
N GLY A 103 -3.82 10.34 1.35
CA GLY A 103 -4.25 9.04 1.85
C GLY A 103 -5.59 8.57 1.31
N ARG A 104 -6.20 9.30 0.36
CA ARG A 104 -7.52 8.98 -0.18
C ARG A 104 -7.45 7.89 -1.23
N SER A 105 -8.48 7.05 -1.25
CA SER A 105 -8.71 6.11 -2.34
C SER A 105 -9.06 6.87 -3.63
N LYS A 106 -8.38 6.53 -4.72
CA LYS A 106 -8.71 6.96 -6.08
C LYS A 106 -9.56 5.92 -6.81
N ARG A 107 -9.31 4.64 -6.54
CA ARG A 107 -9.99 3.51 -7.20
C ARG A 107 -9.89 2.24 -6.35
N ILE A 108 -10.89 1.39 -6.46
CA ILE A 108 -10.90 0.04 -5.91
C ILE A 108 -11.18 -0.93 -7.05
N LEU A 109 -10.42 -2.01 -7.11
CA LEU A 109 -10.61 -3.13 -8.03
C LEU A 109 -11.05 -4.33 -7.18
N ASN A 110 -12.14 -4.98 -7.56
CA ASN A 110 -12.64 -6.18 -6.89
C ASN A 110 -12.30 -7.41 -7.74
N LEU A 111 -11.61 -8.38 -7.15
CA LEU A 111 -11.27 -9.66 -7.78
C LEU A 111 -12.45 -10.65 -7.72
N ASN A 112 -13.32 -10.51 -6.71
CA ASN A 112 -14.56 -11.28 -6.57
C ASN A 112 -15.62 -10.77 -7.56
N GLN A 113 -15.41 -11.06 -8.84
CA GLN A 113 -16.29 -10.69 -9.95
C GLN A 113 -16.30 -11.78 -11.01
N ALA A 114 -17.25 -11.73 -11.95
CA ALA A 114 -17.33 -12.69 -13.06
C ALA A 114 -17.38 -14.17 -12.63
N GLY A 115 -17.94 -14.46 -11.45
CA GLY A 115 -18.08 -15.81 -10.90
C GLY A 115 -16.90 -16.28 -10.04
N PHE A 116 -15.86 -15.45 -9.85
CA PHE A 116 -14.82 -15.68 -8.86
C PHE A 116 -15.27 -15.18 -7.48
N GLU A 117 -14.93 -15.93 -6.45
CA GLU A 117 -15.25 -15.69 -5.04
C GLU A 117 -14.05 -16.08 -4.16
N ASP A 118 -14.04 -15.65 -2.90
CA ASP A 118 -12.98 -15.93 -1.91
C ASP A 118 -11.55 -15.52 -2.32
N SER A 119 -11.42 -14.51 -3.18
CA SER A 119 -10.14 -13.96 -3.62
C SER A 119 -9.25 -13.45 -2.46
N TYR A 120 -7.95 -13.67 -2.58
CA TYR A 120 -6.90 -13.15 -1.72
C TYR A 120 -5.86 -12.37 -2.54
N SER A 121 -6.03 -11.05 -2.64
CA SER A 121 -5.04 -10.21 -3.33
C SER A 121 -3.67 -10.22 -2.62
N GLY A 122 -2.71 -10.89 -3.25
CA GLY A 122 -1.36 -11.14 -2.74
C GLY A 122 -0.37 -10.05 -3.13
N ASP A 123 0.46 -10.36 -4.13
CA ASP A 123 1.47 -9.46 -4.70
C ASP A 123 0.99 -8.76 -5.98
N LEU A 124 1.63 -7.65 -6.34
CA LEU A 124 1.25 -6.79 -7.46
C LEU A 124 2.46 -6.49 -8.37
N ALA A 125 2.24 -6.49 -9.68
CA ALA A 125 3.19 -5.96 -10.65
C ALA A 125 2.49 -5.11 -11.70
N LEU A 126 3.01 -3.91 -11.97
CA LEU A 126 2.43 -3.01 -12.97
C LEU A 126 3.36 -2.91 -14.19
N ASP A 127 2.83 -3.25 -15.36
CA ASP A 127 3.38 -2.83 -16.65
C ASP A 127 2.77 -1.46 -16.98
N SER A 128 3.51 -0.39 -16.69
CA SER A 128 3.03 0.98 -16.86
C SER A 128 2.98 1.42 -18.33
N GLU A 129 3.80 0.83 -19.19
CA GLU A 129 3.79 1.12 -20.63
C GLU A 129 2.52 0.59 -21.30
N ARG A 130 2.07 -0.59 -20.87
CA ARG A 130 0.83 -1.21 -21.39
C ARG A 130 -0.41 -0.87 -20.56
N GLY A 131 -0.24 -0.30 -19.37
CA GLY A 131 -1.33 -0.03 -18.44
C GLY A 131 -1.98 -1.31 -17.88
N VAL A 132 -1.18 -2.37 -17.69
CA VAL A 132 -1.66 -3.67 -17.21
C VAL A 132 -1.16 -3.91 -15.79
N LEU A 133 -2.08 -4.09 -14.86
CA LEU A 133 -1.78 -4.51 -13.49
C LEU A 133 -1.98 -6.02 -13.37
N TYR A 134 -0.92 -6.73 -13.02
CA TYR A 134 -0.95 -8.14 -12.63
C TYR A 134 -1.18 -8.23 -11.12
N VAL A 135 -2.11 -9.09 -10.73
CA VAL A 135 -2.51 -9.32 -9.34
C VAL A 135 -2.41 -10.81 -9.08
N LEU A 136 -1.64 -11.21 -8.06
CA LEU A 136 -1.66 -12.56 -7.54
C LEU A 136 -2.91 -12.72 -6.67
N ASP A 137 -3.68 -13.77 -6.90
CA ASP A 137 -4.89 -14.13 -6.16
C ASP A 137 -4.76 -15.55 -5.59
#